data_AF-A0A9X2ET01-F1
#
_entry.id   AF-A0A9X2ET01-F1
#
_cell.length_a   1.000
_cell.length_b   1.000
_cell.length_c   1.000
_cell.angle_alpha   90.00
_cell.angle_beta   90.00
_cell.angle_gamma   90.00
#
_symmetry.space_group_name_H-M   'P 1'
#
loop_
_entity.id
_entity.type
_entity.pdbx_description
1 polymer ?
#
loop_
_entity_poly.entity_id
_entity_poly.type
_entity_poly.pdbx_seq_one_letter_code
_entity_poly.pdbx_strand_id
1 'polypeptide(L)' 'EITAEQLEEIRKELFYGYQHRWHDHKSERTRFILKSRQIGATYYFAWEAFEDAIITGDNQIFLSASR' A
#
# COMPACT_ATOMS: atom_id res chain seq x y z
N GLU A 1 10.36 10.35 15.50
CA GLU A 1 9.69 10.48 14.18
C GLU A 1 9.67 9.11 13.51
N ILE A 2 8.70 8.87 12.63
CA ILE A 2 8.64 7.64 11.81
C ILE A 2 9.59 7.85 10.62
N THR A 3 10.55 6.95 10.42
CA THR A 3 11.51 7.05 9.30
C THR A 3 11.11 6.13 8.13
N ALA A 4 11.60 6.45 6.93
CA ALA A 4 11.35 5.63 5.74
C ALA A 4 11.93 4.22 5.90
N GLU A 5 13.09 4.09 6.55
CA GLU A 5 13.73 2.80 6.82
C GLU A 5 12.88 1.94 7.76
N GLN A 6 12.27 2.54 8.78
CA GLN A 6 11.37 1.82 9.69
C GLN A 6 10.14 1.28 8.95
N LEU A 7 9.55 2.08 8.06
CA LEU A 7 8.42 1.65 7.23
C LEU A 7 8.82 0.49 6.33
N GLU A 8 9.98 0.59 5.68
CA GLU A 8 10.49 -0.44 4.79
C GLU A 8 10.74 -1.78 5.50
N GLU A 9 11.34 -1.77 6.70
CA GLU A 9 11.57 -2.99 7.46
C GLU A 9 10.26 -3.64 7.91
N ILE A 10 9.31 -2.84 8.40
CA ILE A 10 7.96 -3.29 8.77
C ILE A 10 7.26 -3.93 7.57
N ARG A 11 7.36 -3.31 6.39
CA ARG A 11 6.78 -3.82 5.14
C ARG A 11 7.33 -5.19 4.77
N LYS A 12 8.66 -5.35 4.82
CA LYS A 12 9.36 -6.61 4.51
C LYS A 12 8.93 -7.78 5.39
N GLU A 13 8.58 -7.52 6.65
CA GLU A 13 8.14 -8.56 7.58
C GLU A 13 6.64 -8.87 7.46
N LEU A 14 5.79 -7.86 7.28
CA LEU A 14 4.34 -8.01 7.32
C LEU A 14 3.73 -8.50 6.00
N PHE A 15 4.32 -8.15 4.86
CA PHE A 15 3.67 -8.34 3.57
C PHE A 15 3.89 -9.74 3.00
N TYR A 16 2.83 -10.28 2.42
CA TYR A 16 2.92 -11.49 1.62
C TYR A 16 3.58 -11.19 0.27
N GLY A 17 4.12 -12.21 -0.41
CA GLY A 17 4.83 -12.03 -1.69
C GLY A 17 4.02 -11.30 -2.78
N TYR A 18 2.69 -11.47 -2.83
CA TYR A 18 1.85 -10.74 -3.78
C TYR A 18 1.70 -9.25 -3.44
N GLN A 19 1.77 -8.87 -2.16
CA GLN A 19 1.76 -7.48 -1.71
C GLN A 19 3.09 -6.80 -2.01
N HIS A 20 4.23 -7.49 -1.84
CA HIS A 20 5.51 -7.00 -2.32
C HIS A 20 5.48 -6.71 -3.83
N ARG A 21 4.93 -7.65 -4.62
CA ARG A 21 4.75 -7.42 -6.05
C ARG A 21 3.86 -6.21 -6.35
N TRP A 22 2.79 -5.96 -5.60
CA TRP A 22 2.00 -4.75 -5.81
C TRP A 22 2.82 -3.49 -5.53
N HIS A 23 3.66 -3.51 -4.49
CA HIS A 23 4.47 -2.36 -4.07
C HIS A 23 5.61 -2.07 -5.04
N ASP A 24 6.26 -3.10 -5.58
CA ASP A 24 7.30 -2.94 -6.60
C ASP A 24 6.78 -2.23 -7.87
N HIS A 25 5.48 -2.35 -8.13
CA HIS A 25 4.78 -1.70 -9.24
C HIS A 25 4.10 -0.37 -8.85
N LYS A 26 4.27 0.12 -7.62
CA LYS A 26 3.63 1.36 -7.10
C LYS A 26 3.94 2.61 -7.92
N SER A 27 5.07 2.65 -8.63
CA SER A 27 5.45 3.75 -9.52
C SER A 27 4.58 3.85 -10.79
N GLU A 28 3.78 2.83 -11.09
CA GLU A 28 2.82 2.87 -12.19
C GLU A 28 1.68 3.85 -11.87
N ARG A 29 1.43 4.81 -12.78
CA ARG A 29 0.34 5.79 -12.62
C ARG A 29 -1.03 5.15 -12.38
N THR A 30 -1.28 3.96 -12.92
CA THR A 30 -2.57 3.26 -12.78
C THR A 30 -2.33 1.76 -12.75
N ARG A 31 -2.81 1.09 -11.69
CA ARG A 31 -2.73 -0.37 -11.53
C ARG A 31 -4.14 -0.98 -11.53
N PHE A 32 -4.39 -1.92 -12.43
CA PHE A 32 -5.62 -2.73 -12.45
C PHE A 32 -5.35 -4.10 -11.85
N ILE A 33 -5.81 -4.30 -10.60
CA ILE A 33 -5.49 -5.51 -9.83
C ILE A 33 -6.72 -6.40 -9.72
N LEU A 34 -6.70 -7.55 -10.40
CA LEU A 34 -7.61 -8.65 -10.12
C LEU A 34 -7.12 -9.38 -8.87
N LYS A 35 -7.98 -9.48 -7.86
CA LYS A 35 -7.64 -10.08 -6.57
C LYS A 35 -8.73 -11.00 -6.03
N SER A 36 -8.30 -11.97 -5.24
CA SER A 36 -9.19 -12.82 -4.45
C SER A 36 -9.81 -12.07 -3.26
N ARG A 37 -10.80 -12.70 -2.59
CA ARG A 37 -11.37 -12.18 -1.34
C ARG A 37 -10.48 -12.54 -0.14
N GLN A 38 -10.54 -11.72 0.90
CA GLN A 38 -9.88 -11.97 2.20
C GLN A 38 -8.35 -12.13 2.14
N ILE A 39 -7.69 -11.54 1.13
CA ILE A 39 -6.22 -11.56 0.99
C ILE A 39 -5.54 -10.27 1.50
N GLY A 40 -6.12 -9.61 2.50
CA GLY A 40 -5.49 -8.41 3.09
C GLY A 40 -5.33 -7.20 2.14
N ALA A 41 -6.06 -7.14 1.03
CA ALA A 41 -5.92 -6.03 0.07
C ALA A 41 -6.26 -4.66 0.66
N THR A 42 -7.30 -4.56 1.49
CA THR A 42 -7.66 -3.31 2.17
C THR A 42 -6.53 -2.82 3.08
N TYR A 43 -5.90 -3.74 3.82
CA TYR A 43 -4.77 -3.40 4.69
C TYR A 43 -3.57 -2.92 3.87
N TYR A 44 -3.24 -3.63 2.80
CA TYR A 44 -2.16 -3.23 1.89
C TYR A 44 -2.33 -1.81 1.36
N PHE A 45 -3.49 -1.46 0.79
CA PHE A 45 -3.69 -0.12 0.21
C PHE A 45 -3.78 0.98 1.27
N ALA A 46 -4.28 0.67 2.47
CA ALA A 46 -4.23 1.59 3.60
C ALA A 46 -2.77 1.87 4.03
N TRP A 47 -1.95 0.83 4.10
CA TRP A 47 -0.55 0.93 4.47
C TRP A 47 0.27 1.67 3.40
N GLU A 48 0.05 1.37 2.12
CA GLU A 48 0.73 2.04 1.00
C GLU A 48 0.48 3.55 0.99
N ALA A 49 -0.78 3.96 1.20
CA ALA A 49 -1.14 5.36 1.30
C ALA A 49 -0.57 6.02 2.57
N PHE A 50 -0.57 5.30 3.69
CA PHE A 50 0.06 5.79 4.93
C PHE A 50 1.56 6.03 4.74
N GLU A 51 2.27 5.09 4.13
CA GLU A 51 3.68 5.24 3.78
C GLU A 51 3.91 6.48 2.90
N ASP A 52 3.09 6.66 1.85
CA ASP A 52 3.18 7.83 0.98
C ASP A 52 2.95 9.14 1.73
N ALA A 53 1.93 9.20 2.58
CA ALA A 53 1.62 10.39 3.37
C ALA A 53 2.78 10.76 4.31
N ILE A 54 3.47 9.78 4.90
CA ILE A 54 4.63 10.02 5.77
C ILE A 54 5.85 10.48 4.98
N ILE A 55 6.14 9.86 3.83
CA ILE A 55 7.36 10.13 3.05
C ILE A 55 7.24 11.44 2.26
N THR A 56 6.08 11.67 1.64
CA THR A 56 5.87 12.79 0.70
C THR A 56 5.14 13.96 1.32
N GLY A 57 4.29 13.72 2.33
CA GLY A 57 3.34 14.71 2.83
C GLY A 57 2.09 14.87 1.97
N ASP A 58 1.92 14.08 0.90
CA ASP A 58 0.79 14.21 -0.01
C ASP A 58 -0.52 13.65 0.57
N ASN A 59 -1.62 14.32 0.23
CA ASN A 59 -2.95 13.89 0.63
C ASN A 59 -3.36 12.60 -0.11
N GLN A 60 -3.91 11.66 0.65
CA GLN A 60 -4.34 10.35 0.13
C GLN A 60 -5.86 10.24 0.13
N ILE A 61 -6.43 9.71 -0.97
CA ILE A 61 -7.88 9.62 -1.17
C ILE A 61 -8.27 8.17 -1.44
N PHE A 62 -9.28 7.69 -0.70
CA PHE A 62 -9.91 6.39 -0.93
C PHE A 62 -11.30 6.60 -1.50
N LEU A 63 -11.51 6.12 -2.73
CA LEU A 63 -12.82 6.06 -3.37
C LEU A 63 -13.30 4.62 -3.34
N SER A 64 -14.47 4.41 -2.75
CA SER A 64 -15.16 3.12 -2.77
C SER A 64 -16.57 3.32 -3.29
N ALA A 65 -17.08 2.33 -4.00
CA ALA A 65 -18.50 2.28 -4.26
C ALA A 65 -19.18 1.84 -2.96
N SER A 66 -19.83 2.77 -2.27
CA SER A 66 -20.87 2.37 -1.31
C SER A 66 -22.10 1.92 -2.11
N ARG A 67 -22.91 1.07 -1.49
CA ARG A 67 -24.34 1.12 -1.78
C ARG A 67 -24.96 2.26 -1.00
#